data_AF-A0A379JJ80-F1
#
_entry.id   AF-A0A379JJ80-F1
#
_cell.length_a   1.000
_cell.length_b   1.000
_cell.length_c   1.000
_cell.angle_alpha   90.00
_cell.angle_beta   90.00
_cell.angle_gamma   90.00
#
_symmetry.space_group_name_H-M   'P 1'
#
loop_
_entity.id
_entity.type
_entity.pdbx_description
1 polymer ?
#
loop_
_entity_poly.entity_id
_entity_poly.type
_entity_poly.pdbx_seq_one_letter_code
_entity_poly.pdbx_strand_id
1 'polypeptide(L)'
;MKTTTTAAAAALVLGVTLLSGCSDVERALNKGGDTKCSDYLAQDADTQRVTVTKFIKQQTNTENEPTGTSVDFTMAAVQALCSVQANADTPIKNADIAGIFFNK
;
A
#
# COMPACT_ATOMS: atom_id res chain seq x y z
N MET A 1 24.68 -13.60 53.23
CA MET A 1 23.65 -14.67 53.27
C MET A 1 22.70 -14.31 54.41
N LYS A 2 21.41 -14.02 54.23
CA LYS A 2 20.41 -14.66 53.38
C LYS A 2 19.47 -13.62 52.76
N THR A 3 19.03 -14.03 51.59
CA THR A 3 18.28 -13.36 50.52
C THR A 3 16.83 -13.12 50.91
N THR A 4 16.34 -11.91 50.62
CA THR A 4 14.94 -11.50 50.78
C THR A 4 14.08 -12.12 49.67
N THR A 5 13.00 -12.79 50.07
CA THR A 5 12.04 -13.48 49.20
C THR A 5 10.95 -12.50 48.73
N THR A 6 10.95 -12.25 47.41
CA THR A 6 9.84 -11.95 46.47
C THR A 6 8.47 -11.48 46.97
N ALA A 7 7.99 -10.36 46.43
CA ALA A 7 6.59 -10.20 45.99
C ALA A 7 6.52 -9.25 44.79
N ALA A 8 5.73 -9.66 43.81
CA ALA A 8 5.67 -9.18 42.44
C ALA A 8 5.15 -7.74 42.29
N ALA A 9 5.78 -6.97 41.41
CA ALA A 9 5.16 -5.85 40.71
C ALA A 9 5.62 -5.91 39.25
N ALA A 10 4.93 -6.74 38.46
CA ALA A 10 5.06 -6.76 37.01
C ALA A 10 4.37 -5.51 36.43
N ALA A 11 5.12 -4.42 36.32
CA ALA A 11 4.76 -3.33 35.42
C ALA A 11 5.43 -3.61 34.07
N LEU A 12 4.83 -4.51 33.28
CA LEU A 12 5.21 -4.70 31.89
C LEU A 12 4.75 -3.46 31.12
N VAL A 13 5.73 -2.63 30.76
CA VAL A 13 5.62 -1.57 29.76
C VAL A 13 5.20 -2.23 28.44
N LEU A 14 3.93 -2.09 28.06
CA LEU A 14 3.51 -2.31 26.68
C LEU A 14 3.23 -0.93 26.09
N GLY A 15 4.29 -0.36 25.52
CA GLY A 15 4.17 0.79 24.63
C GLY A 15 3.21 0.42 23.51
N VAL A 16 2.23 1.28 23.26
CA VAL A 16 1.44 1.22 22.04
C VAL A 16 2.37 1.65 20.90
N THR A 17 3.14 0.69 20.40
CA THR A 17 3.83 0.83 19.13
C THR A 17 2.76 0.83 18.04
N LEU A 18 2.34 2.00 17.58
CA LEU A 18 1.47 2.21 16.40
C LEU A 18 2.14 1.79 15.07
N LEU A 19 3.01 0.78 15.10
CA LEU A 19 3.78 0.30 13.95
C LEU A 19 3.77 -1.24 13.82
N SER A 20 2.84 -1.95 14.46
CA SER A 20 2.69 -3.41 14.28
C SER A 20 2.06 -3.81 12.92
N GLY A 21 2.13 -2.95 11.90
CA GLY A 21 1.55 -3.18 10.57
C GLY A 21 2.48 -3.88 9.56
N CYS A 22 3.69 -4.28 9.94
CA CYS A 22 4.69 -4.84 9.02
C CYS A 22 4.53 -6.34 8.72
N SER A 23 3.33 -6.92 8.85
CA SER A 23 3.09 -8.35 8.60
C SER A 23 2.15 -8.51 7.41
N ASP A 24 2.71 -9.02 6.29
CA ASP A 24 2.11 -9.25 4.97
C ASP A 24 1.50 -8.04 4.23
N VAL A 25 0.75 -7.19 4.94
CA VAL A 25 0.20 -5.91 4.49
C VAL A 25 1.33 -5.01 4.00
N GLU A 26 2.40 -4.81 4.76
CA GLU A 26 3.53 -4.00 4.32
C GLU A 26 4.26 -4.57 3.09
N ARG A 27 4.29 -5.90 2.92
CA ARG A 27 4.90 -6.58 1.77
C ARG A 27 4.04 -6.45 0.50
N ALA A 28 2.72 -6.50 0.63
CA ALA A 28 1.77 -6.23 -0.45
C ALA A 28 1.71 -4.72 -0.79
N LEU A 29 1.79 -3.86 0.23
CA LEU A 29 1.73 -2.41 0.12
C LEU A 29 3.04 -1.76 -0.35
N ASN A 30 4.20 -2.42 -0.28
CA ASN A 30 5.48 -1.82 -0.71
C ASN A 30 5.69 -1.82 -2.23
N LYS A 31 4.70 -2.30 -3.00
CA LYS A 31 4.79 -2.29 -4.46
C LYS A 31 4.44 -0.93 -5.05
N GLY A 32 3.50 -0.17 -4.47
CA GLY A 32 3.07 1.11 -5.05
C GLY A 32 2.69 0.93 -6.52
N GLY A 33 3.40 1.61 -7.42
CA GLY A 33 3.23 1.47 -8.87
C GLY A 33 3.55 0.07 -9.44
N ASP A 34 4.30 -0.76 -8.73
CA ASP A 34 4.59 -2.16 -9.11
C ASP A 34 3.47 -3.15 -8.74
N THR A 35 2.38 -2.67 -8.13
CA THR A 35 1.20 -3.49 -7.84
C THR A 35 0.55 -3.90 -9.16
N LYS A 36 0.21 -5.18 -9.33
CA LYS A 36 -0.49 -5.66 -10.53
C LYS A 36 -1.94 -5.15 -10.55
N CYS A 37 -2.52 -4.98 -11.72
CA CYS A 37 -3.92 -4.60 -11.83
C CYS A 37 -4.87 -5.62 -11.19
N SER A 38 -4.62 -6.93 -11.32
CA SER A 38 -5.38 -7.96 -10.58
C SER A 38 -5.27 -7.78 -9.07
N ASP A 39 -4.06 -7.55 -8.57
CA ASP A 39 -3.80 -7.37 -7.14
C ASP A 39 -4.53 -6.12 -6.63
N TYR A 40 -4.49 -5.01 -7.36
CA TYR A 40 -5.17 -3.75 -7.00
C TYR A 40 -6.69 -3.88 -6.92
N LEU A 41 -7.30 -4.56 -7.90
CA LEU A 41 -8.75 -4.76 -7.94
C LEU A 41 -9.26 -5.70 -6.84
N ALA A 42 -8.39 -6.53 -6.26
CA ALA A 42 -8.71 -7.41 -5.14
C ALA A 42 -8.52 -6.75 -3.77
N GLN A 43 -7.92 -5.55 -3.71
CA GLN A 43 -7.72 -4.81 -2.46
C GLN A 43 -9.02 -4.16 -1.98
N ASP A 44 -9.15 -4.02 -0.66
CA ASP A 44 -10.13 -3.10 -0.07
C ASP A 44 -9.72 -1.64 -0.30
N ALA A 45 -10.66 -0.70 -0.10
CA ALA A 45 -10.47 0.71 -0.40
C ALA A 45 -9.32 1.37 0.39
N ASP A 46 -9.09 0.95 1.64
CA ASP A 46 -8.02 1.51 2.46
C ASP A 46 -6.65 1.04 1.95
N THR A 47 -6.54 -0.24 1.60
CA THR A 47 -5.34 -0.80 0.97
C THR A 47 -5.05 -0.17 -0.39
N GLN A 48 -6.08 0.07 -1.21
CA GLN A 48 -5.95 0.79 -2.48
C GLN A 48 -5.41 2.21 -2.29
N ARG A 49 -5.91 2.92 -1.26
CA ARG A 49 -5.45 4.27 -0.92
C ARG A 49 -3.96 4.29 -0.60
N VAL A 50 -3.48 3.33 0.20
CA VAL A 50 -2.05 3.24 0.53
C VAL A 50 -1.20 2.92 -0.71
N THR A 51 -1.65 2.00 -1.56
CA THR A 51 -0.99 1.67 -2.83
C THR A 51 -0.84 2.91 -3.72
N VAL A 52 -1.92 3.69 -3.88
CA VAL A 52 -1.93 4.90 -4.70
C VAL A 52 -1.09 6.02 -4.10
N THR A 53 -1.16 6.25 -2.79
CA THR A 53 -0.28 7.23 -2.11
C THR A 53 1.19 6.92 -2.39
N LYS A 54 1.60 5.65 -2.27
CA LYS A 54 2.97 5.23 -2.58
C LYS A 54 3.31 5.39 -4.06
N PHE A 55 2.40 5.03 -4.96
CA PHE A 55 2.59 5.24 -6.39
C PHE A 55 2.83 6.72 -6.73
N ILE A 56 2.05 7.64 -6.16
CA ILE A 56 2.21 9.08 -6.38
C ILE A 56 3.59 9.54 -5.88
N LYS A 57 4.00 9.12 -4.68
CA LYS A 57 5.33 9.43 -4.11
C LYS A 57 6.48 8.92 -4.99
N GLN A 58 6.35 7.70 -5.51
CA GLN A 58 7.34 7.12 -6.45
C GLN A 58 7.44 7.92 -7.75
N GLN A 59 6.30 8.28 -8.35
CA GLN A 59 6.24 9.07 -9.59
C GLN A 59 6.81 10.48 -9.42
N THR A 60 6.59 11.07 -8.25
CA THR A 60 7.02 12.45 -7.95
C THR A 60 8.40 12.52 -7.28
N ASN A 61 9.01 11.36 -6.98
CA ASN A 61 10.29 11.23 -6.30
C ASN A 61 10.36 12.08 -5.02
N THR A 62 9.29 12.02 -4.21
CA THR A 62 9.20 12.75 -2.95
C THR A 62 8.57 11.90 -1.86
N GLU A 63 9.00 12.14 -0.62
CA GLU A 63 8.43 11.54 0.58
C GLU A 63 7.22 12.32 1.11
N ASN A 64 6.95 13.51 0.57
CA ASN A 64 5.83 14.35 0.98
C ASN A 64 4.50 13.64 0.75
N GLU A 65 3.57 13.80 1.70
CA GLU A 65 2.23 13.26 1.53
C GLU A 65 1.48 14.00 0.40
N PRO A 66 0.93 13.27 -0.59
CA PRO A 66 0.07 13.86 -1.59
C PRO A 66 -1.24 14.35 -0.97
N THR A 67 -1.92 15.29 -1.63
CA THR A 67 -3.21 15.78 -1.14
C THR A 67 -4.27 14.69 -1.24
N GLY A 68 -5.25 14.69 -0.33
CA GLY A 68 -6.35 13.70 -0.36
C GLY A 68 -7.05 13.64 -1.72
N THR A 69 -7.30 14.79 -2.34
CA THR A 69 -7.91 14.88 -3.68
C THR A 69 -7.05 14.25 -4.77
N SER A 70 -5.72 14.42 -4.74
CA SER A 70 -4.84 13.75 -5.71
C SER A 70 -4.87 12.23 -5.55
N VAL A 71 -4.92 11.73 -4.32
CA VAL A 71 -5.05 10.29 -4.04
C VAL A 71 -6.38 9.75 -4.58
N ASP A 72 -7.50 10.42 -4.27
CA ASP A 72 -8.83 9.99 -4.71
C ASP A 72 -8.95 9.97 -6.24
N PHE A 73 -8.45 11.02 -6.90
CA PHE A 73 -8.44 11.11 -8.36
C PHE A 73 -7.60 9.98 -8.99
N THR A 74 -6.40 9.75 -8.46
CA THR A 74 -5.54 8.67 -8.96
C THR A 74 -6.12 7.29 -8.67
N MET A 75 -6.80 7.07 -7.53
CA MET A 75 -7.53 5.82 -7.28
C MET A 75 -8.59 5.58 -8.36
N ALA A 76 -9.40 6.58 -8.69
CA ALA A 76 -10.42 6.45 -9.73
C ALA A 76 -9.79 6.15 -11.11
N ALA A 77 -8.68 6.83 -11.45
CA ALA A 77 -7.96 6.59 -12.70
C ALA A 77 -7.40 5.16 -12.76
N VAL A 78 -6.70 4.71 -11.72
CA VAL A 78 -6.13 3.35 -11.65
C VAL A 78 -7.22 2.29 -11.71
N GLN A 79 -8.33 2.50 -10.98
CA GLN A 79 -9.49 1.62 -11.03
C GLN A 79 -10.02 1.47 -12.46
N ALA A 80 -10.22 2.59 -13.17
CA ALA A 80 -10.70 2.57 -14.55
C ALA A 80 -9.71 1.83 -15.47
N LEU A 81 -8.43 2.17 -15.42
CA LEU A 81 -7.38 1.57 -16.25
C LEU A 81 -7.23 0.07 -16.01
N CYS A 82 -7.20 -0.35 -14.74
CA CYS A 82 -7.08 -1.76 -14.39
C CYS A 82 -8.35 -2.56 -14.73
N SER A 83 -9.53 -1.93 -14.71
CA SER A 83 -10.79 -2.60 -15.09
C SER A 83 -10.87 -2.91 -16.59
N VAL A 84 -10.17 -2.14 -17.43
CA VAL A 84 -10.15 -2.34 -18.90
C VAL A 84 -8.86 -2.99 -19.41
N GLN A 85 -7.85 -3.17 -18.56
CA GLN A 85 -6.56 -3.75 -18.95
C GLN A 85 -6.71 -5.22 -19.33
N ALA A 86 -6.30 -5.57 -20.55
CA ALA A 86 -6.37 -6.96 -21.03
C ALA A 86 -5.39 -7.90 -20.29
N ASN A 87 -4.23 -7.38 -19.89
CA ASN A 87 -3.27 -8.12 -19.09
C ASN A 87 -3.38 -7.73 -17.61
N ALA A 88 -3.88 -8.65 -16.81
CA ALA A 88 -4.10 -8.46 -15.38
C ALA A 88 -2.79 -8.36 -14.58
N ASP A 89 -1.68 -8.90 -15.12
CA ASP A 89 -0.35 -8.82 -14.51
C ASP A 89 0.36 -7.49 -14.78
N THR A 90 -0.24 -6.59 -15.56
CA THR A 90 0.33 -5.26 -15.82
C THR A 90 0.43 -4.48 -14.50
N PRO A 91 1.63 -3.99 -14.14
CA PRO A 91 1.79 -3.10 -13.00
C PRO A 91 1.02 -1.78 -13.20
N ILE A 92 0.44 -1.21 -12.15
CA ILE A 92 -0.32 0.05 -12.20
C ILE A 92 0.47 1.18 -12.87
N LYS A 93 1.78 1.30 -12.62
CA LYS A 93 2.64 2.32 -13.24
C LYS A 93 2.75 2.21 -14.77
N ASN A 94 2.38 1.04 -15.30
CA ASN A 94 2.37 0.68 -16.71
C ASN A 94 0.96 0.36 -17.21
N ALA A 95 -0.06 0.49 -16.37
CA ALA A 95 -1.44 0.37 -16.80
C ALA A 95 -1.70 1.57 -17.71
N ASP A 96 -2.12 1.29 -18.95
CA ASP A 96 -2.32 2.25 -20.06
C ASP A 96 -1.08 2.59 -20.89
N ILE A 97 -0.74 1.73 -21.88
CA ILE A 97 -0.38 2.08 -23.29
C ILE A 97 -0.47 0.82 -24.18
N ALA A 98 -0.14 -0.38 -23.67
CA ALA A 98 0.07 -1.57 -24.50
C ALA A 98 -1.20 -2.26 -25.06
N GLY A 99 -2.35 -2.19 -24.38
CA GLY A 99 -3.53 -3.01 -24.72
C GLY A 99 -4.62 -2.30 -25.53
N ILE A 100 -4.87 -1.01 -25.26
CA ILE A 100 -5.94 -0.23 -25.92
C ILE A 100 -5.45 0.37 -27.24
N PHE A 101 -4.17 0.74 -27.34
CA PHE A 101 -3.63 1.46 -28.51
C PHE A 101 -2.85 0.58 -29.51
N PHE A 102 -2.39 -0.62 -29.13
CA PHE A 102 -1.62 -1.50 -30.02
C PHE A 102 -2.39 -2.73 -30.53
N ASN A 103 -3.69 -2.85 -30.25
CA ASN A 103 -4.52 -3.84 -30.93
C ASN A 103 -4.94 -3.28 -32.31
N LYS A 104 -4.03 -3.38 -33.30
CA LYS A 104 -4.32 -3.25 -34.73
C LYS A 104 -3.87 -4.51 -35.46
#